data_AF-A0A1C6AEA9-F1
#
_entry.id   AF-A0A1C6AEA9-F1
#
_cell.length_a   1.000
_cell.length_b   1.000
_cell.length_c   1.000
_cell.angle_alpha   90.00
_cell.angle_beta   90.00
_cell.angle_gamma   90.00
#
_symmetry.space_group_name_H-M   'P 1'
#
loop_
_entity.id
_entity.type
_entity.pdbx_description
1 polymer ?
#
loop_
_entity_poly.entity_id
_entity_poly.type
_entity_poly.pdbx_seq_one_letter_code
_entity_poly.pdbx_strand_id
1 'polypeptide(L)' 'MKIKNIFLYILSNGLIIFGLTSLVIKILDWYNPFMDFSGHSDIIQCLLIAFAIITGVFYLFSKQKKK' A
#
# COMPACT_ATOMS: atom_id res chain seq x y z
N MET A 1 10.58 19.60 8.49
CA MET A 1 10.16 19.40 7.09
C MET A 1 10.84 18.21 6.40
N LYS A 2 12.17 18.02 6.50
CA LYS A 2 12.87 16.88 5.85
C LYS A 2 12.33 15.49 6.24
N ILE A 3 12.14 15.23 7.54
CA ILE A 3 11.66 13.92 8.04
C ILE A 3 10.25 13.59 7.53
N LYS A 4 9.35 14.57 7.54
CA LYS A 4 7.97 14.42 7.02
C LYS A 4 7.95 14.04 5.53
N ASN A 5 8.82 14.67 4.73
CA ASN A 5 8.91 14.36 3.31
C ASN A 5 9.52 12.98 3.07
N ILE A 6 10.55 12.59 3.84
CA ILE A 6 11.12 11.23 3.77
C ILE A 6 10.08 10.19 4.15
N PHE A 7 9.32 10.43 5.22
CA PHE A 7 8.26 9.52 5.67
C PHE A 7 7.20 9.33 4.58
N LEU A 8 6.68 10.43 4.01
CA LEU A 8 5.72 10.38 2.91
C LEU A 8 6.28 9.69 1.66
N TYR A 9 7.56 9.89 1.36
CA TYR A 9 8.23 9.23 0.25
C TYR A 9 8.25 7.71 0.45
N ILE A 10 8.66 7.23 1.63
CA ILE A 10 8.68 5.79 1.96
C ILE A 10 7.26 5.20 1.85
N LEU A 11 6.27 5.88 2.45
CA LEU A 11 4.88 5.44 2.45
C LEU A 11 4.30 5.36 1.02
N SER A 12 4.56 6.36 0.19
CA SER A 12 4.05 6.42 -1.18
C SER A 12 4.69 5.35 -2.07
N ASN A 13 6.00 5.13 -1.94
CA ASN A 13 6.68 4.05 -2.66
C ASN A 13 6.19 2.67 -2.21
N GLY A 14 6.00 2.47 -0.90
CA GLY A 14 5.44 1.23 -0.37
C GLY A 14 4.05 0.92 -0.93
N LEU A 15 3.17 1.92 -1.02
CA LEU A 15 1.85 1.79 -1.64
C LEU A 15 1.92 1.32 -3.09
N ILE A 16 2.82 1.92 -3.88
CA ILE A 16 3.00 1.55 -5.29
C ILE A 16 3.49 0.09 -5.39
N ILE A 17 4.51 -0.28 -4.61
CA ILE A 17 5.09 -1.62 -4.63
C ILE A 17 4.05 -2.66 -4.20
N PHE A 18 3.37 -2.46 -3.07
CA PHE A 18 2.38 -3.43 -2.58
C PHE A 18 1.16 -3.49 -3.51
N GLY A 19 0.72 -2.36 -4.09
CA GLY A 19 -0.36 -2.34 -5.06
C GLY A 19 -0.03 -3.11 -6.34
N LEU A 20 1.18 -2.91 -6.87
CA LEU A 20 1.69 -3.69 -8.01
C LEU A 20 1.78 -5.19 -7.68
N THR A 21 2.31 -5.53 -6.51
CA THR A 21 2.39 -6.94 -6.09
C THR A 21 1.00 -7.57 -5.97
N SER A 22 0.03 -6.88 -5.37
CA SER A 22 -1.36 -7.36 -5.30
C SER A 22 -2.00 -7.51 -6.68
N LEU A 23 -1.71 -6.62 -7.63
CA LEU A 23 -2.16 -6.73 -9.02
C LEU A 23 -1.58 -8.00 -9.67
N VAL A 24 -0.27 -8.22 -9.53
CA VAL A 24 0.41 -9.41 -10.07
C VAL A 24 -0.16 -10.70 -9.47
N ILE A 25 -0.41 -10.73 -8.15
CA ILE A 25 -1.06 -11.86 -7.50
C ILE A 25 -2.42 -12.15 -8.12
N LYS A 26 -3.24 -11.11 -8.37
CA LYS A 26 -4.55 -11.28 -9.01
C LYS A 26 -4.45 -11.80 -10.44
N ILE A 27 -3.45 -11.35 -11.19
CA ILE A 27 -3.18 -11.85 -12.55
C ILE A 27 -2.78 -13.33 -12.48
N LEU A 28 -1.94 -13.71 -11.51
CA LEU A 28 -1.49 -15.09 -11.31
C LEU A 28 -2.63 -16.02 -10.87
N ASP A 29 -3.46 -15.56 -9.92
CA ASP A 29 -4.68 -16.29 -9.50
C ASP A 29 -5.61 -16.51 -10.70
N TRP A 30 -5.77 -15.50 -11.55
CA TRP A 30 -6.62 -15.58 -12.74
C TRP A 30 -6.03 -16.52 -13.82
N TYR A 31 -4.71 -16.48 -14.02
CA TYR A 31 -4.01 -17.33 -14.98
C TYR A 31 -3.98 -18.79 -14.55
N ASN A 32 -3.73 -19.05 -13.26
CA ASN A 32 -3.66 -20.40 -12.70
C ASN A 32 -4.47 -20.51 -11.40
N PRO A 33 -5.78 -20.81 -11.49
CA PRO A 33 -6.67 -20.86 -10.33
C PRO A 33 -6.39 -22.04 -9.39
N PHE A 34 -5.50 -22.96 -9.76
CA PHE A 34 -5.11 -24.09 -8.90
C PHE A 34 -4.00 -23.70 -7.90
N MET A 35 -3.31 -22.59 -8.11
CA MET A 35 -2.34 -22.04 -7.17
C MET A 35 -2.96 -20.87 -6.41
N ASP A 36 -3.08 -21.01 -5.10
CA ASP A 36 -3.64 -19.97 -4.24
C ASP A 36 -2.57 -18.96 -3.84
N PHE A 37 -2.20 -18.07 -4.76
CA PHE A 37 -1.28 -16.98 -4.45
C PHE A 37 -1.94 -15.98 -3.50
N SER A 38 -3.26 -15.77 -3.65
CA SER A 38 -4.02 -14.89 -2.77
C SER A 38 -3.95 -15.28 -1.30
N GLY A 39 -4.17 -16.56 -0.96
CA GLY A 39 -4.17 -17.06 0.41
C GLY A 39 -2.80 -17.06 1.07
N HIS A 40 -1.72 -16.92 0.29
CA HIS A 40 -0.37 -16.73 0.81
C HIS A 40 0.05 -15.25 0.89
N SER A 41 -0.79 -14.33 0.41
CA SER A 41 -0.47 -12.90 0.29
C SER A 41 -1.08 -12.00 1.38
N ASP A 42 -1.67 -12.57 2.42
CA ASP A 42 -2.35 -11.83 3.50
C ASP A 42 -1.47 -10.76 4.13
N ILE A 43 -0.18 -11.05 4.31
CA ILE A 43 0.81 -10.11 4.85
C ILE A 43 0.94 -8.88 3.93
N ILE A 44 0.95 -9.10 2.61
CA ILE A 44 1.08 -8.02 1.62
C ILE A 44 -0.17 -7.15 1.64
N GLN A 45 -1.35 -7.75 1.71
CA GLN A 45 -2.61 -7.01 1.82
C GLN A 45 -2.70 -6.20 3.12
N CYS A 46 -2.31 -6.79 4.26
CA CYS A 46 -2.25 -6.08 5.53
C CYS A 46 -1.30 -4.87 5.47
N LEU A 47 -0.10 -5.05 4.89
CA LEU A 47 0.86 -3.96 4.72
C LEU A 47 0.32 -2.86 3.79
N LEU A 48 -0.33 -3.24 2.68
CA LEU A 48 -0.94 -2.29 1.75
C LEU A 48 -2.01 -1.44 2.46
N ILE A 49 -2.91 -2.08 3.23
CA ILE A 49 -3.97 -1.41 3.99
C ILE A 49 -3.37 -0.47 5.04
N ALA A 50 -2.38 -0.94 5.80
CA ALA A 50 -1.71 -0.12 6.80
C ALA A 50 -1.08 1.14 6.18
N PHE A 51 -0.34 0.99 5.08
CA PHE A 51 0.28 2.10 4.36
C PHE A 51 -0.77 3.08 3.81
N ALA A 52 -1.90 2.57 3.30
CA ALA A 52 -2.99 3.40 2.79
C ALA A 52 -3.64 4.24 3.88
N ILE A 53 -3.96 3.62 5.02
CA ILE A 53 -4.58 4.31 6.17
C ILE A 53 -3.63 5.38 6.71
N ILE A 54 -2.36 5.03 6.97
CA ILE A 54 -1.39 5.98 7.51
C ILE A 54 -1.20 7.16 6.55
N THR A 55 -1.12 6.90 5.24
CA THR A 55 -0.98 7.96 4.22
C THR A 55 -2.20 8.88 4.21
N GLY A 56 -3.42 8.31 4.21
CA GLY A 56 -4.67 9.05 4.19
C GLY A 56 -4.85 9.93 5.43
N VAL A 57 -4.59 9.37 6.62
CA VAL A 57 -4.62 10.11 7.89
C VAL A 57 -3.64 11.27 7.86
N PHE A 58 -2.41 11.01 7.41
CA PHE A 58 -1.37 12.03 7.35
C PHE A 58 -1.68 13.16 6.36
N TYR A 59 -2.32 12.82 5.23
CA TYR A 59 -2.82 13.79 4.26
C TYR A 59 -3.93 14.66 4.87
N LEU A 60 -4.89 14.06 5.57
CA LEU A 60 -6.00 14.78 6.21
C LEU A 60 -5.50 15.81 7.24
N PHE A 61 -4.61 15.39 8.15
CA PHE A 61 -3.99 16.29 9.13
C PHE A 61 -3.15 17.39 8.49
N SER A 62 -2.46 17.09 7.38
CA SER A 62 -1.68 18.09 6.64
C SER A 62 -2.57 19.12 5.95
N LYS A 63 -3.76 18.72 5.50
CA LYS A 63 -4.76 19.60 4.89
C LYS A 63 -5.42 20.51 5.92
N GLN A 64 -5.72 20.01 7.13
CA GLN A 64 -6.29 20.80 8.22
C GLN A 64 -5.36 21.92 8.69
N LYS A 65 -4.04 21.69 8.76
CA LYS A 65 -3.05 22.73 9.13
C LYS A 65 -2.90 23.87 8.11
N LYS A 66 -3.45 23.74 6.90
CA LYS A 66 -3.40 24.77 5.86
C LYS A 66 -4.66 25.65 5.82
N LYS A 67 -5.70 25.30 6.58
CA LYS A 67 -6.87 26.15 6.82
C LYS A 67 -6.65 26.93 8.10
#